data_AF-A0A139PPP8-F1
#
_entry.id   AF-A0A139PPP8-F1
#
_cell.length_a   1.000
_cell.length_b   1.000
_cell.length_c   1.000
_cell.angle_alpha   90.00
_cell.angle_beta   90.00
_cell.angle_gamma   90.00
#
_symmetry.space_group_name_H-M   'P 1'
#
loop_
_entity.id
_entity.type
_entity.pdbx_description
1 polymer ?
#
loop_
_entity_poly.entity_id
_entity_poly.type
_entity_poly.pdbx_seq_one_letter_code
_entity_poly.pdbx_strand_id
1 'polypeptide(L)'
;MERKDVKWEEIREKERELFNLEEQYYQQKKELDNKAFDLNERNANLEKLISEEVDKMYQILRKFSSTADDVKDYFTEIENLRHFSDQVYRENRIKLEDEIEKNDKEFRKKRNELDEEFHKLRRDYASTNE
;
A
#
# COMPACT_ATOMS: atom_id res chain seq x y z
N MET A 1 35.61 34.31 7.72
CA MET A 1 34.60 33.79 8.67
C MET A 1 33.38 33.29 7.89
N GLU A 2 32.85 34.07 6.93
CA GLU A 2 31.70 33.73 6.07
C GLU A 2 31.72 32.37 5.35
N ARG A 3 32.85 31.91 4.78
CA ARG A 3 32.90 30.59 4.08
C ARG A 3 32.65 29.38 4.98
N LYS A 4 32.95 29.47 6.29
CA LYS A 4 32.70 28.38 7.24
C LYS A 4 31.21 28.33 7.63
N ASP A 5 30.57 29.48 7.72
CA ASP A 5 29.14 29.60 8.00
C ASP A 5 28.29 29.09 6.84
N VAL A 6 28.68 29.39 5.59
CA VAL A 6 28.00 28.88 4.38
C VAL A 6 28.07 27.35 4.28
N LYS A 7 29.23 26.73 4.51
CA LYS A 7 29.38 25.26 4.48
C LYS A 7 28.61 24.55 5.61
N TRP A 8 28.46 25.20 6.77
CA TRP A 8 27.67 24.65 7.88
C TRP A 8 26.17 24.72 7.59
N GLU A 9 25.72 25.78 6.93
CA GLU A 9 24.32 25.91 6.51
C GLU A 9 23.95 24.85 5.46
N GLU A 10 24.84 24.58 4.48
CA GLU A 10 24.66 23.51 3.48
C GLU A 10 24.51 22.12 4.11
N ILE A 11 25.26 21.81 5.17
CA ILE A 11 25.13 20.55 5.92
C ILE A 11 23.78 20.48 6.63
N ARG A 12 23.34 21.57 7.28
CA ARG A 12 22.03 21.61 7.96
C ARG A 12 20.86 21.51 6.99
N GLU A 13 20.98 22.10 5.80
CA GLU A 13 19.96 22.00 4.76
C GLU A 13 19.81 20.55 4.29
N LYS A 14 20.92 19.85 4.05
CA LYS A 14 20.92 18.43 3.67
C LYS A 14 20.35 17.51 4.74
N GLU A 15 20.61 17.79 6.01
CA GLU A 15 19.99 17.06 7.12
C GLU A 15 18.46 17.25 7.15
N ARG A 16 17.96 18.46 6.87
CA ARG A 16 16.52 18.73 6.73
C ARG A 16 15.93 18.03 5.49
N GLU A 17 16.64 17.99 4.38
CA GLU A 17 16.22 17.26 3.17
C GLU A 17 16.03 15.76 3.47
N LEU A 18 16.98 15.14 4.18
CA LEU A 18 16.86 13.74 4.62
C LEU A 18 15.63 13.53 5.52
N PHE A 19 15.44 14.38 6.51
CA PHE A 19 14.29 14.28 7.41
C PHE A 19 12.94 14.43 6.66
N ASN A 20 12.85 15.40 5.76
CA ASN A 20 11.65 15.61 4.95
C ASN A 20 11.38 14.42 4.01
N LEU A 21 12.43 13.82 3.44
CA LEU A 21 12.30 12.63 2.60
C LEU A 21 11.75 11.44 3.40
N GLU A 22 12.26 11.22 4.61
CA GLU A 22 11.77 10.17 5.51
C GLU A 22 10.31 10.41 5.91
N GLU A 23 9.96 11.64 6.28
CA GLU A 23 8.59 12.00 6.65
C GLU A 23 7.62 11.74 5.49
N GLN A 24 7.94 12.20 4.28
CA GLN A 24 7.13 11.96 3.08
C GLN A 24 6.96 10.48 2.79
N TYR A 25 8.05 9.71 2.89
CA TYR A 25 8.00 8.26 2.69
C TYR A 25 7.07 7.58 3.71
N TYR A 26 7.14 7.95 5.00
CA TYR A 26 6.27 7.37 6.01
C TYR A 26 4.79 7.76 5.82
N GLN A 27 4.51 8.98 5.36
CA GLN A 27 3.15 9.38 5.01
C GLN A 27 2.60 8.55 3.86
N GLN A 28 3.36 8.41 2.77
CA GLN A 28 2.99 7.59 1.61
C GLN A 28 2.82 6.12 1.98
N LYS A 29 3.72 5.58 2.80
CA LYS A 29 3.61 4.20 3.31
C LYS A 29 2.32 3.99 4.07
N LYS A 30 1.95 4.92 4.96
CA LYS A 30 0.69 4.86 5.71
C LYS A 30 -0.53 4.91 4.79
N GLU A 31 -0.50 5.71 3.72
CA GLU A 31 -1.57 5.73 2.72
C GLU A 31 -1.71 4.39 1.99
N LEU A 32 -0.60 3.77 1.61
CA LEU A 32 -0.60 2.44 0.98
C LEU A 32 -1.08 1.35 1.93
N ASP A 33 -0.68 1.39 3.21
CA ASP A 33 -1.16 0.48 4.24
C ASP A 33 -2.68 0.61 4.45
N ASN A 34 -3.20 1.84 4.44
CA ASN A 34 -4.64 2.10 4.52
C ASN A 34 -5.39 1.57 3.29
N LYS A 35 -4.83 1.73 2.07
CA LYS A 35 -5.40 1.14 0.85
C LYS A 35 -5.45 -0.39 0.95
N ALA A 36 -4.40 -1.02 1.48
CA ALA A 36 -4.36 -2.48 1.67
C ALA A 36 -5.43 -2.93 2.67
N PHE A 37 -5.58 -2.19 3.76
CA PHE A 37 -6.61 -2.44 4.78
C PHE A 37 -8.02 -2.34 4.18
N ASP A 38 -8.35 -1.25 3.49
CA ASP A 38 -9.66 -1.05 2.83
C ASP A 38 -9.97 -2.17 1.84
N LEU A 39 -9.00 -2.55 1.01
CA LEU A 39 -9.16 -3.63 0.04
C LEU A 39 -9.48 -4.96 0.71
N ASN A 40 -8.79 -5.30 1.80
CA ASN A 40 -9.02 -6.52 2.55
C ASN A 40 -10.39 -6.50 3.27
N GLU A 41 -10.75 -5.37 3.87
CA GLU A 41 -12.04 -5.21 4.55
C GLU A 41 -13.21 -5.36 3.56
N ARG A 42 -13.13 -4.70 2.40
CA ARG A 42 -14.15 -4.80 1.35
C ARG A 42 -14.29 -6.23 0.82
N ASN A 43 -13.18 -6.93 0.63
CA ASN A 43 -13.21 -8.33 0.20
C ASN A 43 -13.88 -9.23 1.26
N ALA A 44 -13.51 -9.07 2.53
CA ALA A 44 -14.11 -9.83 3.63
C ALA A 44 -15.62 -9.53 3.79
N ASN A 45 -16.01 -8.26 3.65
CA ASN A 45 -17.42 -7.87 3.69
C ASN A 45 -18.23 -8.47 2.53
N LEU A 46 -17.67 -8.50 1.32
CA LEU A 46 -18.33 -9.12 0.18
C LEU A 46 -18.50 -10.63 0.37
N GLU A 47 -17.45 -11.32 0.82
CA GLU A 47 -17.51 -12.76 1.10
C GLU A 47 -18.57 -13.10 2.15
N LYS A 48 -18.69 -12.27 3.19
CA LYS A 48 -19.74 -12.38 4.19
C LYS A 48 -21.13 -12.20 3.58
N LEU A 49 -21.34 -11.16 2.77
CA LEU A 49 -22.63 -10.90 2.11
C LEU A 49 -23.04 -12.03 1.17
N ILE A 50 -22.10 -12.56 0.38
CA ILE A 50 -22.35 -13.72 -0.48
C ILE A 50 -22.79 -14.93 0.35
N SER A 51 -22.10 -15.19 1.46
CA SER A 51 -22.43 -16.32 2.35
C SER A 51 -23.83 -16.17 2.96
N GLU A 52 -24.16 -14.97 3.45
CA GLU A 52 -25.50 -14.66 3.98
C GLU A 52 -26.59 -14.83 2.91
N GLU A 53 -26.31 -14.48 1.67
CA GLU A 53 -27.26 -14.56 0.56
C GLU A 53 -27.50 -16.01 0.10
N VAL A 54 -26.46 -16.84 0.11
CA VAL A 54 -26.56 -18.29 -0.08
C VAL A 54 -27.40 -18.92 1.03
N ASP A 55 -27.12 -18.59 2.30
CA ASP A 55 -27.86 -19.11 3.45
C ASP A 55 -29.36 -18.75 3.39
N LYS A 56 -29.69 -17.50 3.03
CA LYS A 56 -31.07 -17.07 2.84
C LYS A 56 -31.76 -17.86 1.74
N MET A 57 -31.09 -18.10 0.62
CA MET A 57 -31.66 -18.90 -0.47
C MET A 57 -31.96 -20.32 -0.01
N TYR A 58 -31.05 -20.97 0.73
CA TYR A 58 -31.32 -22.29 1.29
C TYR A 58 -32.51 -22.31 2.25
N GLN A 59 -32.68 -21.25 3.07
CA GLN A 59 -33.86 -21.12 3.93
C GLN A 59 -35.17 -21.00 3.12
N ILE A 60 -35.14 -20.26 2.01
CA ILE A 60 -36.27 -20.11 1.10
C ILE A 60 -36.62 -21.46 0.47
N LEU A 61 -35.64 -22.17 -0.11
CA LEU A 61 -35.85 -23.48 -0.71
C LEU A 61 -36.47 -24.47 0.28
N ARG A 62 -35.96 -24.49 1.52
CA ARG A 62 -36.52 -25.33 2.60
C ARG A 62 -37.97 -24.97 2.93
N LYS A 63 -38.32 -23.69 2.94
CA LYS A 63 -39.68 -23.22 3.23
C LYS A 63 -40.69 -23.66 2.16
N PHE A 64 -40.27 -23.73 0.90
CA PHE A 64 -41.11 -24.13 -0.22
C PHE A 64 -40.98 -25.60 -0.62
N SER A 65 -40.18 -26.39 0.12
CA SER A 65 -39.85 -27.78 -0.24
C SER A 65 -39.27 -27.91 -1.67
N SER A 66 -38.60 -26.86 -2.14
CA SER A 66 -37.91 -26.81 -3.42
C SER A 66 -36.47 -27.31 -3.28
N THR A 67 -35.87 -27.68 -4.41
CA THR A 67 -34.50 -28.17 -4.49
C THR A 67 -33.56 -27.09 -5.02
N ALA A 68 -32.26 -27.26 -4.81
CA ALA A 68 -31.27 -26.34 -5.37
C ALA A 68 -31.29 -26.33 -6.91
N ASP A 69 -31.74 -27.42 -7.55
CA ASP A 69 -31.88 -27.50 -9.01
C ASP A 69 -32.93 -26.51 -9.54
N ASP A 70 -33.97 -26.20 -8.76
CA ASP A 70 -35.01 -25.23 -9.12
C ASP A 70 -34.46 -23.79 -9.24
N VAL A 71 -33.31 -23.51 -8.62
CA VAL A 71 -32.63 -22.21 -8.62
C VAL A 71 -31.15 -22.34 -9.00
N LYS A 72 -30.83 -23.33 -9.84
CA LYS A 72 -29.45 -23.62 -10.25
C LYS A 72 -28.75 -22.40 -10.86
N ASP A 73 -29.46 -21.64 -11.68
CA ASP A 73 -28.91 -20.44 -12.34
C ASP A 73 -28.50 -19.39 -11.29
N TYR A 74 -29.31 -19.20 -10.24
CA TYR A 74 -28.98 -18.30 -9.14
C TYR A 74 -27.68 -18.69 -8.43
N PHE A 75 -27.51 -19.97 -8.05
CA PHE A 75 -26.27 -20.41 -7.40
C PHE A 75 -25.06 -20.30 -8.33
N THR A 76 -25.27 -20.55 -9.63
CA THR A 76 -24.23 -20.39 -10.65
C THR A 76 -23.80 -18.92 -10.76
N GLU A 77 -24.74 -17.97 -10.75
CA GLU A 77 -24.45 -16.54 -10.76
C GLU A 77 -23.70 -16.08 -9.50
N ILE A 78 -24.11 -16.58 -8.33
CA ILE A 78 -23.43 -16.29 -7.06
C ILE A 78 -21.98 -16.80 -7.07
N GLU A 79 -21.74 -18.02 -7.56
CA GLU A 79 -20.38 -18.57 -7.65
C GLU A 79 -19.53 -17.80 -8.67
N ASN A 80 -20.12 -17.43 -9.81
CA ASN A 80 -19.45 -16.57 -10.79
C ASN A 80 -19.06 -15.23 -10.16
N LEU A 81 -19.96 -14.58 -9.41
CA LEU A 81 -19.67 -13.33 -8.69
C LEU A 81 -18.50 -13.50 -7.71
N ARG A 82 -18.49 -14.59 -6.94
CA ARG A 82 -17.40 -14.95 -6.03
C ARG A 82 -16.07 -15.10 -6.78
N HIS A 83 -16.06 -15.82 -7.90
CA HIS A 83 -14.85 -15.98 -8.72
C HIS A 83 -14.35 -14.66 -9.30
N PHE A 84 -15.23 -13.86 -9.92
CA PHE A 84 -14.84 -12.58 -10.50
C PHE A 84 -14.35 -11.58 -9.44
N SER A 85 -15.00 -11.55 -8.28
CA SER A 85 -14.57 -10.67 -7.19
C SER A 85 -13.21 -11.07 -6.60
N ASP A 86 -12.94 -12.37 -6.41
CA ASP A 86 -11.63 -12.85 -5.97
C ASP A 86 -10.54 -12.51 -7.00
N GLN A 87 -10.84 -12.67 -8.30
CA GLN A 87 -9.90 -12.28 -9.35
C GLN A 87 -9.57 -10.78 -9.28
N VAL A 88 -10.59 -9.92 -9.20
CA VAL A 88 -10.40 -8.45 -9.09
C VAL A 88 -9.64 -8.08 -7.81
N TYR A 89 -9.95 -8.73 -6.69
CA TYR A 89 -9.21 -8.55 -5.43
C TYR A 89 -7.72 -8.86 -5.59
N ARG A 90 -7.38 -10.03 -6.17
CA ARG A 90 -5.99 -10.43 -6.41
C ARG A 90 -5.27 -9.47 -7.35
N GLU A 91 -5.90 -9.07 -8.45
CA GLU A 91 -5.32 -8.10 -9.39
C GLU A 91 -5.01 -6.76 -8.72
N ASN A 92 -5.93 -6.25 -7.90
CA ASN A 92 -5.73 -5.01 -7.16
C ASN A 92 -4.64 -5.16 -6.09
N ARG A 93 -4.54 -6.32 -5.46
CA ARG A 93 -3.51 -6.62 -4.48
C ARG A 93 -2.12 -6.64 -5.11
N ILE A 94 -1.97 -7.28 -6.27
CA ILE A 94 -0.70 -7.28 -7.04
C ILE A 94 -0.30 -5.84 -7.38
N LYS A 95 -1.22 -5.04 -7.93
CA LYS A 95 -0.93 -3.63 -8.26
C LYS A 95 -0.49 -2.81 -7.04
N LEU A 96 -1.09 -3.08 -5.88
CA LEU A 96 -0.72 -2.40 -4.65
C LEU A 96 0.65 -2.85 -4.13
N GLU A 97 0.97 -4.14 -4.23
CA GLU A 97 2.31 -4.67 -3.92
C GLU A 97 3.38 -4.05 -4.83
N ASP A 98 3.09 -3.90 -6.12
CA ASP A 98 3.98 -3.20 -7.07
C ASP A 98 4.16 -1.71 -6.71
N GLU A 99 3.08 -1.02 -6.29
CA GLU A 99 3.13 0.39 -5.86
C GLU A 99 4.00 0.54 -4.60
N ILE A 100 3.85 -0.36 -3.62
CA ILE A 100 4.67 -0.40 -2.40
C ILE A 100 6.14 -0.65 -2.75
N GLU A 101 6.43 -1.66 -3.58
CA GLU A 101 7.81 -1.98 -3.94
C GLU A 101 8.48 -0.83 -4.69
N LYS A 102 7.75 -0.17 -5.60
CA LYS A 102 8.25 1.01 -6.30
C LYS A 102 8.55 2.15 -5.34
N ASN A 103 7.64 2.46 -4.41
CA ASN A 103 7.84 3.50 -3.41
C ASN A 103 9.08 3.23 -2.54
N ASP A 104 9.23 1.99 -2.07
CA ASP A 104 10.39 1.56 -1.29
C ASP A 104 11.70 1.68 -2.06
N LYS A 105 11.72 1.28 -3.34
CA LYS A 105 12.91 1.40 -4.19
C LYS A 105 13.29 2.86 -4.43
N GLU A 106 12.31 3.72 -4.74
CA GLU A 106 12.55 5.15 -4.97
C GLU A 106 13.06 5.85 -3.71
N PHE A 107 12.46 5.56 -2.55
CA PHE A 107 12.92 6.10 -1.26
C PHE A 107 14.36 5.69 -0.97
N ARG A 108 14.68 4.39 -1.06
CA ARG A 108 16.05 3.89 -0.80
C ARG A 108 17.07 4.52 -1.73
N LYS A 109 16.73 4.67 -3.01
CA LYS A 109 17.61 5.32 -3.99
C LYS A 109 17.89 6.77 -3.60
N LYS A 110 16.84 7.58 -3.38
CA LYS A 110 16.99 9.00 -3.00
C LYS A 110 17.72 9.17 -1.68
N ARG A 111 17.43 8.33 -0.69
CA ARG A 111 18.09 8.37 0.61
C ARG A 111 19.58 8.09 0.47
N ASN A 112 19.97 7.05 -0.29
CA ASN A 112 21.38 6.73 -0.51
C ASN A 112 22.11 7.87 -1.24
N GLU A 113 21.49 8.48 -2.26
CA GLU A 113 22.06 9.64 -2.97
C GLU A 113 22.29 10.83 -2.01
N LEU A 114 21.30 11.16 -1.17
CA LEU A 114 21.41 12.24 -0.18
C LEU A 114 22.42 11.93 0.92
N ASP A 115 22.49 10.68 1.40
CA ASP A 115 23.47 10.25 2.40
C ASP A 115 24.90 10.37 1.86
N GLU A 116 25.14 9.98 0.61
CA GLU A 116 26.44 10.14 -0.06
C GLU A 116 26.85 11.61 -0.18
N GLU A 117 25.93 12.48 -0.59
CA GLU A 117 26.14 13.93 -0.66
C GLU A 117 26.44 14.51 0.73
N PHE A 118 25.66 14.15 1.74
CA PHE A 118 25.81 14.60 3.11
C PHE A 118 27.17 14.18 3.69
N HIS A 119 27.57 12.92 3.50
CA HIS A 119 28.87 12.42 3.93
C HIS A 119 30.04 13.10 3.22
N LYS A 120 29.89 13.44 1.93
CA LYS A 120 30.89 14.21 1.19
C LYS A 120 31.03 15.62 1.77
N LEU A 121 29.92 16.33 1.99
CA LEU A 121 29.91 17.67 2.57
C LEU A 121 30.53 17.70 3.97
N ARG A 122 30.24 16.71 4.82
CA ARG A 122 30.85 16.58 6.14
C ARG A 122 32.37 16.39 6.08
N ARG A 123 32.86 15.55 5.17
CA ARG A 123 34.31 15.36 4.95
C ARG A 123 34.98 16.62 4.46
N ASP A 124 34.36 17.30 3.50
CA ASP A 124 34.88 18.54 2.93
C ASP A 124 34.90 19.67 3.97
N TYR A 125 33.91 19.75 4.86
CA TYR A 125 33.90 20.70 5.98
C TYR A 125 35.03 20.41 6.99
N ALA A 126 35.21 19.14 7.38
CA ALA A 126 36.27 18.73 8.30
C ALA A 126 37.67 19.06 7.76
N SER A 127 37.93 18.81 6.48
CA SER A 127 39.21 19.10 5.83
C SER A 127 39.49 20.60 5.59
N THR A 128 38.46 21.46 5.69
CA THR A 128 38.66 22.93 5.62
C THR A 128 38.88 23.56 7.01
N ASN A 129 38.82 22.76 8.07
CA ASN A 129 38.99 23.18 9.46
C ASN A 129 40.32 22.70 10.08
N GLU A 130 41.08 21.84 9.39
CA GLU A 130 42.53 21.62 9.61
C GLU A 130 43.35 22.77 9.00
#